data_AF-A0A3R8IRF7-F1
#
_entry.id   AF-A0A3R8IRF7-F1
#
_cell.length_a   1.000
_cell.length_b   1.000
_cell.length_c   1.000
_cell.angle_alpha   90.00
_cell.angle_beta   90.00
_cell.angle_gamma   90.00
#
_symmetry.space_group_name_H-M   'P 1'
#
loop_
_entity.id
_entity.type
_entity.pdbx_description
1 polymer ?
#
loop_
_entity_poly.entity_id
_entity_poly.type
_entity_poly.pdbx_seq_one_letter_code
_entity_poly.pdbx_strand_id
1 'polypeptide(L)'
;MLDADGRKLTLAGLSPMGLRLFLLTYEDGRITAEKLPALPASLPPPAQVLADIMLAWWPLESWAPRLPAGWTLADDSPARRVLRDPDGNPVAEIHYRETGPAAAPRRADPVLVRHHSFGYEIRLTTLTDD
;
A
#
# COMPACT_ATOMS: atom_id res chain seq x y z
N MET A 1 -3.33 -7.58 -8.35
CA MET A 1 -3.75 -8.67 -7.44
C MET A 1 -2.72 -8.77 -6.34
N LEU A 2 -3.17 -8.85 -5.08
CA LEU A 2 -2.32 -9.01 -3.91
C LEU A 2 -2.69 -10.34 -3.24
N ASP A 3 -1.69 -11.11 -2.84
CA ASP A 3 -1.87 -12.37 -2.10
C ASP A 3 -0.87 -12.42 -0.93
N ALA A 4 -1.33 -12.90 0.23
CA ALA A 4 -0.52 -12.91 1.45
C ALA A 4 -0.87 -14.11 2.35
N ASP A 5 0.13 -14.88 2.77
CA ASP A 5 -0.03 -16.08 3.61
C ASP A 5 0.61 -15.94 5.01
N GLY A 6 1.06 -14.74 5.36
CA GLY A 6 1.76 -14.44 6.60
C GLY A 6 3.28 -14.64 6.56
N ARG A 7 3.82 -15.33 5.55
CA ARG A 7 5.27 -15.42 5.27
C ARG A 7 5.67 -14.65 4.03
N LYS A 8 4.84 -14.74 3.00
CA LYS A 8 5.08 -14.22 1.67
C LYS A 8 3.95 -13.29 1.27
N LEU A 9 4.33 -12.18 0.65
CA LEU A 9 3.43 -11.22 0.03
C LEU A 9 3.74 -11.17 -1.46
N THR A 10 2.74 -11.43 -2.30
CA THR A 10 2.86 -11.40 -3.75
C THR A 10 2.00 -10.30 -4.32
N LEU A 11 2.58 -9.39 -5.11
CA LEU A 11 1.86 -8.32 -5.81
C LEU A 11 2.07 -8.44 -7.32
N ALA A 12 1.00 -8.76 -8.04
CA ALA A 12 0.98 -8.78 -9.50
C ALA A 12 0.27 -7.53 -10.05
N GLY A 13 0.97 -6.79 -10.91
CA GLY A 13 0.41 -5.71 -11.71
C GLY A 13 -0.04 -6.25 -13.07
N LEU A 14 -1.32 -6.08 -13.40
CA LEU A 14 -1.90 -6.53 -14.67
C LEU A 14 -2.36 -5.31 -15.48
N SER A 15 -2.22 -5.36 -16.80
CA SER A 15 -2.88 -4.40 -17.70
C SER A 15 -4.39 -4.68 -17.77
N PRO A 16 -5.20 -3.74 -18.29
CA PRO A 16 -6.63 -3.99 -18.55
C PRO A 16 -6.90 -5.20 -19.45
N MET A 17 -5.92 -5.60 -20.26
CA MET A 17 -6.00 -6.76 -21.16
C MET A 17 -5.50 -8.06 -20.51
N GLY A 18 -5.14 -8.04 -19.22
CA GLY A 18 -4.65 -9.21 -18.48
C GLY A 18 -3.15 -9.49 -18.61
N LEU A 19 -2.37 -8.64 -19.30
CA LEU A 19 -0.92 -8.82 -19.42
C LEU A 19 -0.25 -8.53 -18.07
N ARG A 20 0.59 -9.46 -17.58
CA ARG A 20 1.40 -9.24 -16.38
C ARG A 20 2.53 -8.26 -16.65
N LEU A 21 2.39 -7.06 -16.09
CA LEU A 21 3.36 -5.97 -16.20
C LEU A 21 4.53 -6.19 -15.25
N PHE A 22 4.23 -6.61 -14.02
CA PHE A 22 5.22 -6.95 -13.01
C PHE A 22 4.68 -7.96 -12.01
N LEU A 23 5.61 -8.65 -11.35
CA LEU A 23 5.39 -9.48 -10.17
C LEU A 23 6.41 -9.08 -9.11
N LEU A 24 5.93 -8.76 -7.91
CA LEU A 24 6.76 -8.57 -6.74
C LEU A 24 6.49 -9.68 -5.74
N THR A 25 7.55 -10.18 -5.14
CA THR A 25 7.47 -11.02 -3.96
C THR A 25 8.23 -10.35 -2.83
N TYR A 26 7.59 -10.22 -1.67
CA TYR A 26 8.24 -9.88 -0.42
C TYR A 26 8.20 -11.10 0.51
N GLU A 27 9.37 -11.61 0.86
CA GLU A 27 9.54 -12.77 1.74
C GLU A 27 10.86 -12.59 2.51
N ASP A 28 10.85 -12.88 3.82
CA ASP A 28 12.04 -12.83 4.69
C ASP A 28 12.83 -11.51 4.60
N GLY A 29 12.12 -10.37 4.48
CA GLY A 29 12.72 -9.03 4.40
C GLY A 29 13.35 -8.70 3.05
N ARG A 30 13.16 -9.55 2.02
CA ARG A 30 13.71 -9.35 0.68
C ARG A 30 12.57 -9.10 -0.31
N ILE A 31 12.78 -8.13 -1.19
CA ILE A 31 11.89 -7.87 -2.33
C ILE A 31 12.54 -8.43 -3.58
N THR A 32 11.84 -9.32 -4.30
CA THR A 32 12.20 -9.71 -5.67
C THR A 32 11.20 -9.11 -6.64
N ALA A 33 11.68 -8.67 -7.80
CA ALA A 33 10.88 -7.98 -8.80
C ALA A 33 11.14 -8.56 -10.20
N GLU A 34 10.10 -9.13 -10.79
CA GLU A 34 10.04 -9.44 -12.21
C GLU A 34 9.23 -8.35 -12.90
N LYS A 35 9.78 -7.73 -13.94
CA LYS A 35 9.08 -6.68 -14.70
C LYS A 35 9.27 -6.89 -16.19
N LEU A 36 8.30 -6.44 -16.98
CA LEU A 36 8.52 -6.26 -18.41
C LEU A 36 9.64 -5.23 -18.64
N PRO A 37 10.56 -5.45 -19.61
CA PRO A 37 11.65 -4.53 -19.88
C PRO A 37 11.18 -3.10 -20.22
N ALA A 38 10.02 -2.98 -20.88
CA ALA A 38 9.42 -1.72 -21.29
C ALA A 38 8.09 -1.48 -20.55
N LEU A 39 8.18 -1.26 -19.24
CA LEU A 39 7.03 -0.73 -18.50
C LEU A 39 6.66 0.66 -19.04
N PRO A 40 5.36 0.98 -19.19
CA PRO A 40 4.93 2.34 -19.49
C PRO A 40 5.53 3.35 -18.51
N ALA A 41 6.08 4.45 -19.02
CA ALA A 41 6.72 5.49 -18.20
C ALA A 41 5.77 6.16 -17.19
N SER A 42 4.46 6.07 -17.43
CA SER A 42 3.42 6.57 -16.54
C SER A 42 3.15 5.67 -15.33
N LEU A 43 3.70 4.45 -15.28
CA LEU A 43 3.50 3.57 -14.13
C LEU A 43 4.47 3.94 -13.00
N PRO A 44 3.99 3.97 -11.76
CA PRO A 44 4.87 4.12 -10.61
C PRO A 44 5.82 2.92 -10.50
N PRO A 45 6.99 3.11 -9.85
CA PRO A 45 7.88 2.01 -9.53
C PRO A 45 7.12 0.91 -8.77
N PRO A 46 7.18 -0.36 -9.21
CA PRO A 46 6.43 -1.44 -8.55
C PRO A 46 6.71 -1.55 -7.04
N ALA A 47 7.97 -1.37 -6.63
CA ALA A 47 8.36 -1.40 -5.21
C ALA A 47 7.68 -0.29 -4.38
N GLN A 48 7.39 0.87 -4.98
CA GLN A 48 6.64 1.93 -4.32
C GLN A 48 5.17 1.52 -4.11
N VAL A 49 4.54 0.94 -5.13
CA VAL A 49 3.17 0.41 -5.01
C VAL A 49 3.07 -0.64 -3.90
N LEU A 50 4.08 -1.50 -3.79
CA LEU A 50 4.17 -2.48 -2.70
C LEU A 50 4.28 -1.79 -1.33
N ALA A 51 5.15 -0.79 -1.19
CA ALA A 51 5.30 -0.03 0.05
C ALA A 51 4.00 0.64 0.47
N ASP A 52 3.28 1.27 -0.47
CA ASP A 52 1.98 1.91 -0.23
C ASP A 52 0.92 0.92 0.27
N ILE A 53 0.87 -0.27 -0.35
CA ILE A 53 -0.04 -1.34 0.07
C ILE A 53 0.32 -1.84 1.47
N MET A 54 1.60 -2.05 1.75
CA MET A 54 2.03 -2.46 3.09
C MET A 54 1.72 -1.38 4.14
N LEU A 55 1.90 -0.10 3.83
CA LEU A 55 1.55 1.03 4.70
C LEU A 55 0.05 1.06 5.02
N ALA A 56 -0.78 0.68 4.06
CA ALA A 56 -2.22 0.63 4.22
C ALA A 56 -2.68 -0.48 5.17
N TRP A 57 -2.03 -1.64 5.15
CA TRP A 57 -2.48 -2.83 5.89
C TRP A 57 -1.75 -3.09 7.22
N TRP A 58 -0.48 -2.69 7.36
CA TRP A 58 0.29 -2.99 8.56
C TRP A 58 0.00 -2.01 9.71
N PRO A 59 0.14 -2.43 10.99
CA PRO A 59 0.02 -1.55 12.14
C PRO A 59 1.06 -0.41 12.14
N LEU A 60 0.75 0.72 12.78
CA LEU A 60 1.65 1.88 12.85
C LEU A 60 2.99 1.52 13.51
N GLU A 61 2.95 0.73 14.58
CA GLU A 61 4.13 0.31 15.35
C GLU A 61 5.09 -0.55 14.51
N SER A 62 4.60 -1.23 13.48
CA SER A 62 5.45 -2.00 12.56
C SER A 62 6.26 -1.07 11.66
N TRP A 63 5.82 0.16 11.45
CA TRP A 63 6.46 1.14 10.58
C TRP A 63 7.40 2.09 11.31
N ALA A 64 7.10 2.45 12.56
CA ALA A 64 7.90 3.41 13.34
C ALA A 64 9.44 3.21 13.24
N PRO A 65 10.02 1.99 13.40
CA PRO A 65 11.48 1.81 13.28
C PRO A 65 12.02 1.79 11.85
N ARG A 66 11.15 1.77 10.83
CA ARG A 66 11.48 1.63 9.41
C ARG A 66 11.31 2.94 8.63
N LEU A 67 10.68 3.95 9.22
CA LEU A 67 10.51 5.24 8.58
C LEU A 67 11.86 5.96 8.47
N PRO A 68 12.10 6.70 7.37
CA PRO A 68 13.25 7.58 7.29
C PRO A 68 13.25 8.63 8.41
N ALA A 69 14.42 9.18 8.73
CA ALA A 69 14.54 10.18 9.78
C ALA A 69 13.61 11.38 9.55
N GLY A 70 12.85 11.76 10.58
CA GLY A 70 11.90 12.87 10.55
C GLY A 70 10.53 12.54 9.94
N TRP A 71 10.38 11.42 9.23
CA TRP A 71 9.09 11.02 8.67
C TRP A 71 8.14 10.55 9.76
N THR A 72 6.84 10.79 9.56
CA THR A 72 5.81 10.36 10.51
C THR A 72 4.69 9.62 9.78
N LEU A 73 4.15 8.59 10.43
CA LEU A 73 2.95 7.88 9.98
C LEU A 73 1.93 7.92 11.12
N ALA A 74 0.77 8.52 10.86
CA ALA A 74 -0.25 8.71 11.89
C ALA A 74 -1.65 8.43 11.35
N ASP A 75 -2.50 7.92 12.23
CA ASP A 75 -3.94 7.82 11.98
C ASP A 75 -4.59 9.14 12.41
N ASP A 76 -4.81 10.04 11.44
CA ASP A 76 -5.46 11.34 11.66
C ASP A 76 -6.95 11.18 12.05
N SER A 77 -7.58 10.08 11.64
CA SER A 77 -8.94 9.70 12.03
C SER A 77 -9.13 8.18 11.91
N PRO A 78 -10.26 7.60 12.40
CA PRO A 78 -10.55 6.18 12.20
C PRO A 78 -10.51 5.75 10.73
N ALA A 79 -10.91 6.64 9.82
CA ALA A 79 -11.00 6.39 8.38
C ALA A 79 -9.81 6.92 7.58
N ARG A 80 -8.79 7.53 8.21
CA ARG A 80 -7.68 8.17 7.48
C ARG A 80 -6.34 8.04 8.19
N ARG A 81 -5.34 7.58 7.43
CA ARG A 81 -3.91 7.54 7.79
C ARG A 81 -3.11 8.41 6.84
N VAL A 82 -2.08 9.07 7.36
CA VAL A 82 -1.23 9.96 6.58
C VAL A 82 0.25 9.70 6.87
N LEU A 83 1.03 9.53 5.81
CA LEU A 83 2.49 9.56 5.83
C LEU A 83 2.94 10.99 5.53
N ARG A 84 3.79 11.55 6.38
CA ARG A 84 4.34 12.90 6.22
C ARG A 84 5.85 12.90 6.15
N ASP A 85 6.38 13.83 5.37
CA ASP A 85 7.81 14.13 5.33
C ASP A 85 8.27 14.87 6.62
N PRO A 86 9.57 15.17 6.78
CA PRO A 86 10.09 15.87 7.95
C PRO A 86 9.56 17.30 8.14
N ASP A 87 9.05 17.93 7.07
CA ASP A 87 8.45 19.26 7.12
C ASP A 87 6.95 19.20 7.47
N GLY A 88 6.40 18.00 7.63
CA GLY A 88 5.00 17.75 7.95
C GLY A 88 4.07 17.74 6.73
N ASN A 89 4.60 17.80 5.51
CA ASN A 89 3.79 17.75 4.30
C ASN A 89 3.28 16.33 4.04
N PRO A 90 2.01 16.16 3.63
CA PRO A 90 1.49 14.84 3.30
C PRO A 90 2.17 14.27 2.05
N VAL A 91 2.81 13.12 2.21
CA VAL A 91 3.43 12.35 1.11
C VAL A 91 2.43 11.34 0.56
N ALA A 92 1.73 10.63 1.44
CA ALA A 92 0.70 9.68 1.07
C ALA A 92 -0.46 9.69 2.08
N GLU A 93 -1.67 9.44 1.57
CA GLU A 93 -2.89 9.30 2.36
C GLU A 93 -3.54 7.96 2.08
N ILE A 94 -3.95 7.27 3.15
CA ILE A 94 -4.69 6.02 3.07
C ILE A 94 -6.06 6.26 3.66
N HIS A 95 -7.10 5.95 2.89
CA HIS A 95 -8.48 6.00 3.32
C HIS A 95 -9.00 4.59 3.57
N TYR A 96 -9.70 4.43 4.69
CA TYR A 96 -10.31 3.17 5.09
C TYR A 96 -11.82 3.23 4.92
N ARG A 97 -12.43 2.06 4.73
CA ARG A 97 -13.89 1.94 4.70
C ARG A 97 -14.46 2.43 6.03
N GLU A 98 -15.43 3.33 5.98
CA GLU A 98 -16.17 3.73 7.17
C GLU A 98 -16.87 2.49 7.75
N THR A 99 -16.61 2.25 9.03
CA THR A 99 -17.20 1.17 9.78
C THR A 99 -18.11 1.79 10.84
N GLY A 100 -19.34 1.29 10.94
CA GLY A 100 -20.29 1.77 11.94
C GLY A 100 -19.76 1.61 13.38
N PRO A 101 -20.45 2.18 14.37
CA PRO A 101 -19.97 2.27 15.77
C PRO A 101 -19.74 0.94 16.49
N ALA A 102 -20.01 -0.21 15.85
CA ALA A 102 -19.88 -1.56 16.39
C ALA A 102 -18.74 -2.39 15.77
N ALA A 103 -17.87 -1.80 14.95
CA ALA A 103 -16.86 -2.59 14.24
C ALA A 103 -15.76 -3.15 15.15
N ALA A 104 -15.37 -4.38 14.82
CA ALA A 104 -14.41 -5.27 15.46
C ALA A 104 -13.08 -4.60 15.91
N PRO A 105 -12.28 -5.25 16.78
CA PRO A 105 -10.96 -4.76 17.22
C PRO A 105 -9.91 -4.54 16.10
N ARG A 106 -10.27 -4.80 14.83
CA ARG A 106 -9.40 -4.70 13.66
C ARG A 106 -9.74 -3.45 12.84
N ARG A 107 -8.72 -2.74 12.36
CA ARG A 107 -8.85 -1.63 11.41
C ARG A 107 -9.65 -2.07 10.17
N ALA A 108 -10.55 -1.21 9.70
CA ALA A 108 -11.31 -1.45 8.48
C ALA A 108 -10.41 -1.59 7.25
N ASP A 109 -10.93 -2.19 6.19
CA ASP A 109 -10.17 -2.39 4.96
C ASP A 109 -9.81 -1.04 4.31
N PRO A 110 -8.56 -0.88 3.83
CA PRO A 110 -8.19 0.28 3.03
C PRO A 110 -8.91 0.23 1.68
N VAL A 111 -9.36 1.38 1.20
CA VAL A 111 -10.12 1.53 -0.06
C VAL A 111 -9.40 2.41 -1.08
N LEU A 112 -8.54 3.32 -0.61
CA LEU A 112 -7.79 4.25 -1.46
C LEU A 112 -6.44 4.55 -0.83
N VAL A 113 -5.39 4.52 -1.66
CA VAL A 113 -4.12 5.19 -1.37
C VAL A 113 -3.93 6.31 -2.39
N ARG A 114 -3.69 7.53 -1.92
CA ARG A 114 -3.27 8.66 -2.76
C ARG A 114 -1.83 8.99 -2.43
N HIS A 115 -0.94 8.96 -3.44
CA HIS A 115 0.45 9.32 -3.25
C HIS A 115 0.75 10.66 -3.93
N HIS A 116 1.03 11.69 -3.13
CA HIS A 116 1.20 13.07 -3.59
C HIS A 116 2.51 13.28 -4.35
N SER A 117 3.63 12.74 -3.86
CA SER A 117 4.94 12.91 -4.52
C SER A 117 5.02 12.25 -5.91
N PHE A 118 4.25 11.20 -6.16
CA PHE A 118 4.22 10.49 -7.44
C PHE A 118 2.95 10.73 -8.27
N GLY A 119 1.96 11.44 -7.74
CA GLY A 119 0.77 11.89 -8.47
C GLY A 119 -0.21 10.79 -8.90
N TYR A 120 -0.29 9.67 -8.15
CA TYR A 120 -1.21 8.57 -8.49
C TYR A 120 -2.15 8.18 -7.35
N GLU A 121 -3.15 7.37 -7.72
CA GLU A 121 -4.10 6.74 -6.80
C GLU A 121 -4.15 5.23 -7.01
N ILE A 122 -4.23 4.47 -5.91
CA ILE A 122 -4.49 3.04 -5.91
C ILE A 122 -5.86 2.81 -5.26
N ARG A 123 -6.80 2.27 -6.02
CA ARG A 123 -8.08 1.79 -5.46
C ARG A 123 -7.93 0.34 -5.02
N LEU A 124 -8.36 0.05 -3.79
CA LEU A 124 -8.22 -1.24 -3.15
C LEU A 124 -9.60 -1.87 -2.94
N THR A 125 -9.73 -3.13 -3.34
CA THR A 125 -10.92 -3.94 -3.13
C THR A 125 -10.47 -5.28 -2.58
N THR A 126 -10.91 -5.61 -1.37
CA THR A 126 -10.76 -6.96 -0.81
C THR A 126 -11.72 -7.89 -1.52
N LEU A 127 -11.22 -9.02 -2.00
CA LEU A 127 -12.04 -10.09 -2.55
C LEU A 127 -12.36 -11.05 -1.40
N THR A 128 -13.64 -11.26 -1.12
CA THR A 128 -14.11 -12.34 -0.27
C THR A 128 -14.46 -13.52 -1.16
N ASP A 129 -13.98 -14.72 -0.83
CA ASP A 129 -14.54 -15.95 -1.39
C ASP A 129 -15.99 -16.08 -0.87
N ASP A 130 -16.94 -16.22 -1.79
CA ASP A 130 -18.33 -16.66 -1.52
C ASP A 130 -18.39 -18.18 -1.31
#